data_AF-A0A4U2DXU3-F1
#
_entry.id   AF-A0A4U2DXU3-F1
#
_cell.length_a   1.000
_cell.length_b   1.000
_cell.length_c   1.000
_cell.angle_alpha   90.00
_cell.angle_beta   90.00
_cell.angle_gamma   90.00
#
_symmetry.space_group_name_H-M   'P 1'
#
loop_
_entity.id
_entity.type
_entity.pdbx_description
1 polymer ?
#
loop_
_entity_poly.entity_id
_entity_poly.type
_entity_poly.pdbx_seq_one_letter_code
_entity_poly.pdbx_strand_id
1 'polypeptide(L)'
;MKQQAQNAGVKWIEPDYIENLTPDYVNDELCQSLWANMSAKPLGDLTVEDWKTTLQPTLIFNNYIHRSHDTVINLPYKTVKETLINSITTDEKTEKTPKRRIWDNA
;
A
#
# COMPACT_ATOMS: atom_id res chain seq x y z
N MET A 1 -10.49 -4.20 5.36
CA MET A 1 -11.09 -3.39 6.45
C MET A 1 -12.61 -3.37 6.45
N LYS A 2 -13.34 -3.20 5.32
CA LYS A 2 -14.82 -3.14 5.28
C LYS A 2 -15.52 -4.23 6.12
N GLN A 3 -15.22 -5.49 5.82
CA GLN A 3 -15.82 -6.65 6.51
C GLN A 3 -15.46 -6.71 8.01
N GLN A 4 -14.25 -6.32 8.40
CA GLN A 4 -13.87 -6.24 9.82
C GLN A 4 -14.66 -5.16 10.56
N ALA A 5 -14.89 -4.00 9.93
CA ALA A 5 -15.72 -2.95 10.50
C ALA A 5 -17.19 -3.39 10.63
N GLN A 6 -17.72 -4.11 9.64
CA GLN A 6 -19.06 -4.72 9.71
C GLN A 6 -19.18 -5.66 10.91
N ASN A 7 -18.17 -6.51 11.12
CA ASN A 7 -18.13 -7.41 12.27
C ASN A 7 -18.06 -6.66 13.61
N ALA A 8 -17.47 -5.47 13.63
CA ALA A 8 -17.45 -4.58 14.79
C ALA A 8 -18.74 -3.75 14.97
N GLY A 9 -19.78 -3.98 14.14
CA GLY A 9 -21.08 -3.32 14.23
C GLY A 9 -21.24 -2.07 13.36
N VAL A 10 -20.25 -1.73 12.53
CA VAL A 10 -20.38 -0.61 11.57
C VAL A 10 -21.36 -0.98 10.47
N LYS A 11 -22.36 -0.14 10.27
CA LYS A 11 -23.32 -0.26 9.17
C LYS A 11 -22.86 0.62 8.01
N TRP A 12 -22.67 0.02 6.84
CA TRP A 12 -22.35 0.74 5.62
C TRP A 12 -23.64 1.09 4.89
N ILE A 13 -23.72 2.30 4.35
CA ILE A 13 -24.78 2.68 3.41
C ILE A 13 -24.29 2.21 2.04
N GLU A 14 -24.86 1.11 1.54
CA GLU A 14 -24.38 0.43 0.33
C GLU A 14 -24.33 1.36 -0.91
N PRO A 15 -25.36 2.19 -1.18
CA PRO A 15 -25.31 3.15 -2.29
C PRO A 15 -24.12 4.10 -2.18
N ASP A 16 -23.97 4.78 -1.03
CA ASP A 16 -22.86 5.71 -0.78
C ASP A 16 -21.50 5.00 -0.92
N TYR A 17 -21.37 3.78 -0.41
CA TYR A 17 -20.14 3.01 -0.53
C TYR A 17 -19.78 2.73 -1.99
N ILE A 18 -20.74 2.28 -2.80
CA ILE A 18 -20.54 1.92 -4.21
C ILE A 18 -20.22 3.17 -5.04
N GLU A 19 -20.95 4.27 -4.84
CA GLU A 19 -20.78 5.52 -5.58
C GLU A 19 -19.43 6.19 -5.31
N ASN A 20 -18.83 5.96 -4.13
CA ASN A 20 -17.55 6.53 -3.74
C ASN A 20 -16.35 5.61 -4.05
N LEU A 21 -16.55 4.47 -4.73
CA LEU A 21 -15.43 3.67 -5.20
C LEU A 21 -14.67 4.42 -6.29
N THR A 22 -13.35 4.42 -6.18
CA THR A 22 -12.49 5.12 -7.12
C THR A 22 -12.41 4.35 -8.45
N PRO A 23 -12.40 5.04 -9.62
CA PRO A 23 -12.40 4.36 -10.92
C PRO A 23 -11.20 3.45 -11.16
N ASP A 24 -10.04 3.77 -10.58
CA ASP A 24 -8.86 2.92 -10.60
C ASP A 24 -9.13 1.57 -9.92
N TYR A 25 -9.81 1.54 -8.78
CA TYR A 25 -10.22 0.29 -8.14
C TYR A 25 -11.30 -0.45 -8.94
N VAL A 26 -12.32 0.25 -9.45
CA VAL A 26 -13.46 -0.37 -10.14
C VAL A 26 -13.04 -1.04 -11.44
N ASN A 27 -12.12 -0.43 -12.19
CA ASN A 27 -11.69 -0.92 -13.50
C ASN A 27 -10.49 -1.88 -13.44
N ASP A 28 -9.92 -2.09 -12.26
CA ASP A 28 -8.77 -2.97 -12.08
C ASP A 28 -9.21 -4.44 -11.89
N GLU A 29 -9.14 -5.20 -12.98
CA GLU A 29 -9.55 -6.60 -13.03
C GLU A 29 -8.81 -7.48 -12.00
N LEU A 30 -7.53 -7.19 -11.75
CA LEU A 30 -6.73 -7.95 -10.80
C LEU A 30 -7.20 -7.68 -9.37
N CYS A 31 -7.39 -6.42 -9.01
CA CYS A 31 -7.92 -6.02 -7.72
C CYS A 31 -9.33 -6.58 -7.48
N GLN A 32 -10.21 -6.54 -8.49
CA GLN A 32 -11.56 -7.11 -8.37
C GLN A 32 -11.51 -8.64 -8.19
N SER A 33 -10.66 -9.34 -8.94
CA SER A 33 -10.47 -10.79 -8.80
C SER A 33 -9.92 -11.18 -7.43
N LEU A 34 -8.89 -10.48 -6.96
CA LEU A 34 -8.32 -10.68 -5.62
C LEU A 34 -9.36 -10.43 -4.53
N TRP A 35 -10.13 -9.35 -4.63
CA TRP A 35 -11.20 -9.06 -3.69
C TRP A 35 -12.25 -10.17 -3.64
N ALA A 36 -12.74 -10.64 -4.80
CA ALA A 36 -13.73 -11.72 -4.86
C ALA A 36 -13.24 -13.00 -4.18
N ASN A 37 -11.97 -13.37 -4.41
CA ASN A 37 -11.37 -14.57 -3.82
C ASN A 37 -11.14 -14.42 -2.31
N MET A 38 -10.60 -13.29 -1.86
CA MET A 38 -10.25 -13.07 -0.46
C MET A 38 -11.48 -12.81 0.42
N SER A 39 -12.49 -12.10 -0.09
CA SER A 39 -13.70 -11.77 0.66
C SER A 39 -14.59 -12.97 0.95
N ALA A 40 -14.43 -14.07 0.20
CA ALA A 40 -15.12 -15.34 0.43
C ALA A 40 -14.57 -16.12 1.63
N LYS A 41 -13.36 -15.80 2.11
CA LYS A 41 -12.77 -16.46 3.27
C LYS A 41 -13.29 -15.86 4.59
N PRO A 42 -13.37 -16.66 5.67
CA PRO A 42 -13.71 -16.14 6.98
C PRO A 42 -12.71 -15.06 7.44
N LEU A 43 -13.21 -14.09 8.21
CA LEU A 43 -12.37 -13.05 8.80
C LEU A 43 -11.40 -13.67 9.81
N GLY A 44 -10.11 -13.37 9.63
CA GLY A 44 -9.03 -13.93 10.46
C GLY A 44 -8.29 -15.09 9.80
N ASP A 45 -8.85 -15.70 8.75
CA ASP A 45 -8.26 -16.87 8.08
C ASP A 45 -7.45 -16.52 6.82
N LEU A 46 -7.36 -15.23 6.47
CA LEU A 46 -6.54 -14.78 5.36
C LEU A 46 -5.05 -14.96 5.69
N THR A 47 -4.35 -15.64 4.81
CA THR A 47 -2.90 -15.88 4.89
C THR A 47 -2.16 -15.14 3.78
N VAL A 48 -0.84 -15.08 3.88
CA VAL A 48 0.02 -14.45 2.85
C VAL A 48 -0.13 -15.13 1.49
N GLU A 49 -0.29 -16.46 1.47
CA GLU A 49 -0.34 -17.23 0.21
C GLU A 49 -1.63 -16.97 -0.59
N ASP A 50 -2.65 -16.39 0.04
CA ASP A 50 -3.95 -16.10 -0.58
C ASP A 50 -3.92 -14.96 -1.60
N TRP A 51 -2.89 -14.12 -1.56
CA TRP A 51 -2.69 -13.03 -2.51
C TRP A 51 -1.32 -13.07 -3.16
N LYS A 52 -0.32 -13.63 -2.47
CA LYS A 52 1.08 -13.58 -2.91
C LYS A 52 1.27 -14.27 -4.25
N THR A 53 0.70 -15.45 -4.45
CA THR A 53 0.78 -16.21 -5.72
C THR A 53 0.26 -15.40 -6.90
N THR A 54 -0.86 -14.71 -6.74
CA THR A 54 -1.47 -13.82 -7.73
C THR A 54 -0.60 -12.59 -8.03
N LEU A 55 0.11 -12.07 -7.03
CA LEU A 55 0.98 -10.90 -7.17
C LEU A 55 2.46 -11.24 -7.50
N GLN A 56 2.84 -12.52 -7.57
CA GLN A 56 4.24 -12.93 -7.78
C GLN A 56 4.86 -12.54 -9.13
N PRO A 57 4.12 -12.46 -10.26
CA PRO A 57 4.73 -11.98 -11.50
C PRO A 57 5.35 -10.59 -11.28
N THR A 58 6.64 -10.43 -11.60
CA THR A 58 7.43 -9.23 -11.23
C THR A 58 6.82 -7.94 -11.76
N LEU A 59 6.13 -7.99 -12.91
CA LEU A 59 5.39 -6.88 -13.50
C LEU A 59 4.20 -6.45 -12.64
N ILE A 60 3.49 -7.41 -12.03
CA ILE A 60 2.35 -7.17 -11.16
C ILE A 60 2.83 -6.69 -9.79
N PHE A 61 3.85 -7.34 -9.23
CA PHE A 61 4.42 -6.94 -7.93
C PHE A 61 4.82 -5.45 -7.90
N ASN A 62 5.48 -4.97 -8.95
CA ASN A 62 6.00 -3.60 -9.00
C ASN A 62 4.90 -2.54 -9.20
N ASN A 63 3.76 -2.90 -9.80
CA ASN A 63 2.66 -1.97 -10.06
C ASN A 63 1.70 -1.82 -8.87
N TYR A 64 1.60 -2.84 -8.02
CA TYR A 64 0.58 -2.88 -6.94
C TYR A 64 1.19 -2.77 -5.54
N ILE A 65 2.45 -3.18 -5.37
CA ILE A 65 3.12 -3.12 -4.08
C ILE A 65 4.16 -1.99 -4.13
N HIS A 66 3.78 -0.85 -3.59
CA HIS A 66 4.73 0.23 -3.35
C HIS A 66 5.80 -0.24 -2.36
N ARG A 67 7.04 -0.35 -2.83
CA ARG A 67 8.19 -0.45 -1.95
C ARG A 67 8.50 0.94 -1.46
N SER A 68 8.11 1.23 -0.21
CA SER A 68 8.52 2.46 0.44
C SER A 68 10.03 2.62 0.28
N HIS A 69 10.46 3.79 -0.19
CA HIS A 69 11.86 4.15 -0.31
C HIS A 69 12.57 4.29 1.05
N ASP A 70 11.90 3.89 2.14
CA ASP A 70 12.44 3.91 3.48
C ASP A 70 13.61 2.92 3.59
N THR A 71 14.82 3.48 3.56
CA THR A 71 16.10 2.76 3.70
C THR A 71 16.26 2.09 5.06
N VAL A 72 15.37 2.40 6.01
CA VAL A 72 15.32 1.79 7.33
C VAL A 72 14.73 0.37 7.28
N ILE A 73 13.86 0.06 6.30
CA ILE A 73 13.16 -1.24 6.21
C ILE A 73 13.73 -2.12 5.08
N ASN A 74 14.29 -1.51 4.03
CA ASN A 74 14.81 -2.21 2.85
C ASN A 74 16.35 -2.18 2.79
N LEU A 75 17.00 -3.18 3.39
CA LEU A 75 18.46 -3.40 3.35
C LEU A 75 19.13 -3.38 1.96
N PRO A 76 18.52 -3.87 0.86
CA PRO A 76 19.21 -3.92 -0.44
C PRO A 76 19.29 -2.57 -1.19
N TYR A 77 18.66 -1.50 -0.71
CA TYR A 77 18.65 -0.17 -1.36
C TYR A 77 19.55 0.84 -0.63
N LYS A 78 20.79 0.41 -0.39
CA LYS A 78 21.84 1.17 0.30
C LYS A 78 22.85 1.76 -0.70
N THR A 79 22.39 2.25 -1.84
CA THR A 79 23.29 3.06 -2.69
C THR A 79 23.49 4.44 -2.05
N VAL A 80 24.63 5.08 -2.32
CA VAL A 80 24.94 6.43 -1.81
C VAL A 80 23.85 7.43 -2.22
N LYS A 81 23.30 7.29 -3.44
CA LYS A 81 22.23 8.14 -3.97
C LYS A 81 20.92 7.96 -3.22
N GLU A 82 20.50 6.74 -2.95
CA GLU A 82 19.26 6.45 -2.20
C GLU A 82 19.38 6.85 -0.73
N THR A 83 20.56 6.70 -0.14
CA THR A 83 20.84 7.20 1.21
C THR A 83 20.67 8.72 1.24
N LEU A 84 21.19 9.46 0.25
CA LEU A 84 21.09 10.92 0.21
C LEU A 84 19.64 11.42 0.03
N ILE A 85 18.81 10.68 -0.71
CA ILE A 85 17.42 11.04 -1.02
C ILE A 85 16.48 10.70 0.15
N ASN A 86 16.70 9.54 0.79
CA ASN A 86 15.79 8.96 1.78
C ASN A 86 16.26 9.13 3.22
N SER A 87 17.46 9.68 3.47
CA SER A 87 17.87 10.05 4.82
C SER A 87 16.92 11.10 5.39
N ILE A 88 16.57 10.93 6.66
CA ILE A 88 15.96 12.00 7.45
C ILE A 88 16.93 13.18 7.43
N THR A 89 16.67 14.17 6.58
CA THR A 89 17.41 15.43 6.64
C THR A 89 16.89 16.21 7.83
N THR A 90 17.78 16.65 8.71
CA THR A 90 17.40 17.55 9.80
C THR A 90 17.33 18.99 9.27
N ASP A 91 16.46 19.81 9.86
CA ASP A 91 16.40 21.24 9.53
C ASP A 91 17.78 21.91 9.73
N GLU A 92 18.32 22.57 8.69
CA GLU A 92 19.65 23.20 8.72
C GLU A 92 19.83 24.22 9.85
N LYS A 93 18.74 24.78 10.40
CA LYS A 93 18.79 25.74 11.51
C LYS A 93 18.84 25.09 12.89
N THR A 94 18.35 23.85 13.04
CA THR A 94 18.16 23.25 14.36
C THR A 94 18.78 21.87 14.53
N GLU A 95 19.14 21.19 13.44
CA GLU A 95 19.69 19.82 13.36
C GLU A 95 18.87 18.75 14.12
N LYS A 96 17.67 19.08 14.59
CA LYS A 96 16.89 18.25 15.51
C LYS A 96 15.53 17.85 14.96
N THR A 97 15.02 18.57 13.96
CA THR A 97 13.69 18.31 13.39
C THR A 97 13.83 17.60 12.05
N PRO A 98 13.37 16.34 11.93
CA PRO A 98 13.25 15.64 10.65
C PRO A 98 12.44 16.45 9.63
N LYS A 99 12.99 16.68 8.44
CA LYS A 99 12.29 17.21 7.27
C LYS A 99 12.36 16.20 6.13
N ARG A 100 11.20 15.95 5.52
CA ARG A 100 11.08 15.16 4.28
C ARG A 100 11.50 16.04 3.10
N ARG A 101 12.53 15.64 2.35
CA ARG A 101 12.77 16.22 1.03
C ARG A 101 11.82 15.57 0.02
N ILE A 102 10.99 16.37 -0.63
CA ILE A 102 10.17 15.94 -1.76
C ILE A 102 10.99 16.26 -3.01
N TRP A 103 11.34 15.26 -3.80
CA TRP A 103 12.03 15.45 -5.07
C TRP A 103 10.97 15.36 -6.17
N ASP A 104 10.93 16.38 -7.01
CA ASP A 104 10.00 16.47 -8.14
C ASP A 104 10.60 15.75 -9.35
N ASN A 105 9.82 14.95 -10.07
CA ASN A 105 10.28 14.15 -11.21
C ASN A 105 10.24 14.96 -12.51
N ALA A 106 10.82 16.16 -12.53
CA ALA A 106 11.01 16.94 -13.75
C ALA A 106 12.08 16.34 -14.67
#